data_AF-M2Q3F1-F1
#
_entry.id   AF-M2Q3F1-F1
#
_cell.length_a   1.000
_cell.length_b   1.000
_cell.length_c   1.000
_cell.angle_alpha   90.00
_cell.angle_beta   90.00
_cell.angle_gamma   90.00
#
_symmetry.space_group_name_H-M   'P 1'
#
loop_
_entity.id
_entity.type
_entity.pdbx_description
1 polymer ?
#
loop_
_entity_poly.entity_id
_entity_poly.type
_entity_poly.pdbx_seq_one_letter_code
_entity_poly.pdbx_strand_id
1 'polypeptide(L)'
;MYCRKCGSHLRENAKFCDHCGESIVVIKPKGNMRKYGKQEKIKEEKLKSLKNPYVIPAIITAVIAFGLGIFPWPKSWQIGTSFWMKLTILVIALLSDYHCTKSKQVNRLYQIQYSYEIMPRALKTAAILAIITTFAATFSIIFI
;
A
#
# COMPACT_ATOMS: atom_id res chain seq x y z
N MET A 1 2.62 -40.69 29.39
CA MET A 1 3.62 -40.71 28.28
C MET A 1 4.30 -42.07 28.28
N TYR A 2 4.81 -42.58 27.15
CA TYR A 2 5.39 -43.92 27.09
C TYR A 2 6.89 -43.87 26.78
N CYS A 3 7.65 -44.83 27.32
CA CYS A 3 9.08 -44.94 27.02
C CYS A 3 9.28 -45.30 25.54
N ARG A 4 10.11 -44.53 24.82
CA ARG A 4 10.42 -44.80 23.40
C ARG A 4 11.19 -46.10 23.16
N LYS A 5 11.80 -46.67 24.20
CA LYS A 5 12.63 -47.88 24.11
C LYS A 5 11.89 -49.16 24.48
N CYS A 6 11.09 -49.13 25.54
CA CYS A 6 10.42 -50.33 26.07
C CYS A 6 8.89 -50.23 26.11
N GLY A 7 8.30 -49.09 25.73
CA GLY A 7 6.85 -48.93 25.67
C GLY A 7 6.12 -48.87 27.02
N SER A 8 6.83 -48.93 28.16
CA SER A 8 6.21 -48.86 29.48
C SER A 8 5.64 -47.46 29.75
N HIS A 9 4.57 -47.41 30.54
CA HIS A 9 3.95 -46.15 30.96
C HIS A 9 4.89 -45.40 31.92
N LEU A 10 5.14 -44.13 31.63
CA LEU A 10 6.00 -43.25 32.41
C LEU A 10 5.17 -42.33 33.29
N ARG A 11 5.62 -42.10 34.52
CA ARG A 11 5.04 -41.12 35.44
C ARG A 11 5.27 -39.70 34.94
N GLU A 12 4.32 -38.81 35.21
CA GLU A 12 4.43 -37.38 34.88
C GLU A 12 5.70 -36.81 35.56
N ASN A 13 6.64 -36.28 34.76
CA ASN A 13 7.96 -35.77 35.16
C ASN A 13 9.09 -36.79 35.47
N ALA A 14 8.95 -38.07 35.12
CA ALA A 14 10.06 -39.03 35.24
C ALA A 14 11.26 -38.62 34.35
N LYS A 15 12.47 -38.55 34.94
CA LYS A 15 13.72 -38.26 34.21
C LYS A 15 14.32 -39.50 33.55
N PHE A 16 14.00 -40.68 34.06
CA PHE A 16 14.44 -41.98 33.57
C PHE A 16 13.26 -42.94 33.57
N CYS A 17 13.32 -43.95 32.70
CA CYS A 17 12.33 -45.01 32.68
C CYS A 17 12.57 -46.02 33.80
N ASP A 18 11.58 -46.20 34.68
CA ASP A 18 11.63 -47.16 35.80
C ASP A 18 11.85 -48.62 35.35
N HIS A 19 11.53 -48.96 34.10
CA HIS A 19 11.64 -50.32 33.56
C HIS A 19 12.93 -50.62 32.79
N CYS A 20 13.48 -49.65 32.07
CA CYS A 20 14.63 -49.89 31.17
C CYS A 20 15.83 -48.96 31.43
N GLY A 21 15.73 -48.07 32.40
CA GLY A 21 16.77 -47.10 32.77
C GLY A 21 17.02 -45.99 31.76
N GLU A 22 16.30 -45.97 30.63
CA GLU A 22 16.52 -45.00 29.55
C GLU A 22 16.18 -43.57 29.99
N SER A 23 17.03 -42.61 29.63
CA SER A 23 16.84 -41.20 29.98
C SER A 23 15.75 -40.54 29.13
N ILE A 24 14.84 -39.84 29.79
CA ILE A 24 13.72 -39.16 29.15
C ILE A 24 14.10 -37.69 29.01
N VAL A 25 14.63 -37.33 27.85
CA VAL A 25 14.85 -35.93 27.51
C VAL A 25 13.50 -35.31 27.17
N VAL A 26 12.90 -34.57 28.11
CA VAL A 26 11.74 -33.73 27.84
C VAL A 26 12.21 -32.59 26.95
N ILE A 27 11.98 -32.73 25.64
CA ILE A 27 12.27 -31.69 24.67
C ILE A 27 11.27 -30.56 24.93
N LYS A 28 11.65 -29.56 25.74
CA LYS A 28 10.88 -28.32 25.82
C LYS A 28 10.92 -27.68 24.43
N PRO A 29 9.79 -27.37 23.78
CA PRO A 29 9.79 -26.68 22.48
C PRO A 29 10.22 -25.22 22.67
N LYS A 30 11.52 -25.00 22.91
CA LYS A 30 12.16 -23.67 22.87
C LYS A 30 12.62 -23.42 21.44
N GLY A 31 11.73 -22.94 20.57
CA GLY A 31 12.16 -22.62 19.20
C GLY A 31 11.20 -21.82 18.35
N ASN A 32 9.89 -21.97 18.57
CA ASN A 32 8.92 -21.44 17.62
C ASN A 32 8.50 -20.00 17.92
N MET A 33 8.20 -19.66 19.18
CA MET A 33 7.68 -18.32 19.52
C MET A 33 8.65 -17.17 19.22
N ARG A 34 9.96 -17.39 19.42
CA ARG A 34 11.00 -16.40 19.05
C ARG A 34 11.17 -16.25 17.53
N LYS A 35 10.95 -17.31 16.75
CA LYS A 35 10.98 -17.26 15.28
C LYS A 35 9.76 -16.53 14.71
N TYR A 36 8.57 -16.78 15.25
CA TYR A 36 7.34 -16.09 14.84
C TYR A 36 7.44 -14.58 15.05
N GLY A 37 7.82 -14.13 16.26
CA GLY A 37 7.95 -12.69 16.53
C GLY A 37 9.05 -11.99 15.72
N LYS A 38 10.12 -12.71 15.35
CA LYS A 38 11.16 -12.16 14.46
C LYS A 38 10.66 -12.02 13.02
N GLN A 39 9.92 -13.00 12.50
CA GLN A 39 9.33 -12.95 11.16
C GLN A 39 8.28 -11.84 11.02
N GLU A 40 7.46 -11.65 12.06
CA GLU A 40 6.44 -10.61 12.09
C GLU A 40 7.05 -9.20 12.05
N LYS A 41 8.11 -8.95 12.85
CA LYS A 41 8.87 -7.70 12.79
C LYS A 41 9.47 -7.42 11.41
N ILE A 42 10.07 -8.43 10.77
CA ILE A 42 10.64 -8.30 9.41
C ILE A 42 9.54 -7.98 8.39
N LYS A 43 8.37 -8.62 8.51
CA LYS A 43 7.22 -8.36 7.64
C LYS A 43 6.68 -6.94 7.85
N GLU A 44 6.57 -6.49 9.10
CA GLU A 44 6.13 -5.13 9.44
C GLU A 44 7.11 -4.06 8.93
N GLU A 45 8.42 -4.28 9.10
CA GLU A 45 9.45 -3.38 8.60
C GLU A 45 9.43 -3.30 7.06
N LYS A 46 9.30 -4.45 6.39
CA LYS A 46 9.13 -4.51 4.94
C LYS A 46 7.84 -3.79 4.49
N LEU A 47 6.75 -3.91 5.26
CA LEU A 47 5.50 -3.19 5.00
C LEU A 47 5.66 -1.67 5.12
N LYS A 48 6.36 -1.20 6.17
CA LYS A 48 6.67 0.22 6.38
C LYS A 48 7.57 0.79 5.28
N SER A 49 8.45 -0.03 4.71
CA SER A 49 9.31 0.35 3.59
C SER A 49 8.58 0.43 2.25
N LEU A 50 7.40 -0.21 2.14
CA LEU A 50 6.66 -0.32 0.89
C LEU A 50 5.98 1.01 0.54
N LYS A 51 6.47 1.68 -0.50
CA LYS A 51 5.91 2.94 -1.01
C LYS A 51 5.55 2.78 -2.47
N ASN A 52 4.35 3.23 -2.84
CA ASN A 52 3.90 3.24 -4.23
C ASN A 52 4.43 4.51 -4.91
N PRO A 53 5.37 4.40 -5.87
CA PRO A 53 6.03 5.55 -6.47
C PRO A 53 5.06 6.44 -7.28
N TYR A 54 3.89 5.93 -7.67
CA TYR A 54 2.91 6.67 -8.47
C TYR A 54 1.93 7.51 -7.62
N VAL A 55 1.90 7.33 -6.29
CA VAL A 55 0.98 8.08 -5.42
C VAL A 55 1.38 9.56 -5.33
N ILE A 56 2.68 9.84 -5.16
CA ILE A 56 3.17 11.22 -5.04
C ILE A 56 2.93 12.01 -6.35
N PRO A 57 3.33 11.50 -7.54
CA PRO A 57 3.02 12.15 -8.81
C PRO A 57 1.52 12.37 -9.03
N ALA A 58 0.67 11.41 -8.69
CA ALA A 58 -0.78 11.53 -8.83
C ALA A 58 -1.34 12.71 -8.02
N ILE A 59 -0.90 12.87 -6.77
CA ILE A 59 -1.36 13.97 -5.92
C ILE A 59 -0.83 15.31 -6.42
N ILE A 60 0.45 15.39 -6.78
CA ILE A 60 1.07 16.63 -7.26
C ILE A 60 0.38 17.11 -8.55
N THR A 61 0.23 16.22 -9.53
CA THR A 61 -0.40 16.57 -10.81
C THR A 61 -1.87 16.96 -10.65
N ALA A 62 -2.63 16.29 -9.77
CA ALA A 62 -4.00 16.66 -9.45
C ALA A 62 -4.11 18.06 -8.81
N VAL A 63 -3.25 18.37 -7.84
CA VAL A 63 -3.23 19.69 -7.18
C VAL A 63 -2.83 20.79 -8.15
N ILE A 64 -1.83 20.55 -9.01
CA ILE A 64 -1.42 21.51 -10.03
C ILE A 64 -2.53 21.76 -11.04
N ALA A 65 -3.16 20.72 -11.58
CA ALA A 65 -4.26 20.86 -12.54
C ALA A 65 -5.44 21.65 -11.94
N PHE A 66 -5.84 21.31 -10.72
CA PHE A 66 -6.93 21.99 -10.01
C PHE A 66 -6.58 23.43 -9.67
N GLY A 67 -5.37 23.67 -9.16
CA GLY A 67 -4.87 25.00 -8.85
C GLY A 67 -4.87 25.91 -10.06
N LEU A 68 -4.29 25.47 -11.18
CA LEU A 68 -4.25 26.25 -12.42
C LEU A 68 -5.64 26.50 -13.01
N GLY A 69 -6.57 25.55 -12.86
CA GLY A 69 -7.94 25.67 -13.34
C GLY A 69 -8.81 26.65 -12.54
N ILE A 70 -8.57 26.79 -11.22
CA ILE A 70 -9.33 27.70 -10.35
C ILE A 70 -8.66 29.06 -10.20
N PHE A 71 -7.34 29.14 -10.38
CA PHE A 71 -6.58 30.35 -10.13
C PHE A 71 -7.17 31.54 -10.89
N PRO A 72 -7.52 32.66 -10.21
CA PRO A 72 -8.12 33.82 -10.84
C PRO A 72 -7.04 34.59 -11.63
N TRP A 73 -6.82 34.17 -12.86
CA TRP A 73 -5.86 34.81 -13.76
C TRP A 73 -6.28 36.27 -14.01
N PRO A 74 -5.37 37.25 -13.78
CA PRO A 74 -5.69 38.65 -13.97
C PRO A 74 -6.05 38.92 -15.44
N LYS A 75 -7.13 39.70 -15.65
CA LYS A 75 -7.66 40.01 -16.98
C LYS A 75 -6.64 40.73 -17.89
N SER A 76 -5.69 41.44 -17.29
CA SER A 76 -4.57 42.11 -17.98
C SER A 76 -3.65 41.15 -18.72
N TRP A 77 -3.59 39.88 -18.30
CA TRP A 77 -2.63 38.92 -18.86
C TRP A 77 -3.21 38.06 -19.99
N GLN A 78 -4.55 37.98 -20.13
CA GLN A 78 -5.28 37.18 -21.14
C GLN A 78 -4.87 35.69 -21.25
N ILE A 79 -3.97 35.22 -20.39
CA ILE A 79 -3.39 33.87 -20.39
C ILE A 79 -4.40 32.80 -19.96
N GLY A 80 -5.28 33.13 -19.01
CA GLY A 80 -6.34 32.21 -18.56
C GLY A 80 -7.37 31.89 -19.65
N THR A 81 -7.53 32.75 -20.66
CA THR A 81 -8.45 32.55 -21.78
C THR A 81 -7.80 31.89 -23.00
N SER A 82 -6.47 31.75 -23.02
CA SER A 82 -5.75 31.17 -24.15
C SER A 82 -6.05 29.69 -24.32
N PHE A 83 -6.27 29.25 -25.57
CA PHE A 83 -6.44 27.85 -25.93
C PHE A 83 -5.27 26.98 -25.43
N TRP A 84 -4.04 27.48 -25.52
CA TRP A 84 -2.84 26.74 -25.13
C TRP A 84 -2.75 26.50 -23.62
N MET A 85 -3.23 27.44 -22.80
CA MET A 85 -3.28 27.25 -21.35
C MET A 85 -4.30 26.17 -20.99
N LYS A 86 -5.49 26.21 -21.60
CA LYS A 86 -6.52 25.19 -21.40
C LYS A 86 -6.05 23.81 -21.88
N LEU A 87 -5.38 23.75 -23.02
CA LEU A 87 -4.78 22.51 -23.53
C LEU A 87 -3.74 21.97 -22.56
N THR A 88 -2.91 22.83 -21.98
CA THR A 88 -1.92 22.44 -20.96
C THR A 88 -2.59 21.89 -19.71
N ILE A 89 -3.63 22.55 -19.20
CA ILE A 89 -4.40 22.06 -18.04
C ILE A 89 -5.02 20.69 -18.35
N LEU A 90 -5.58 20.52 -19.55
CA LEU A 90 -6.15 19.24 -19.99
C LEU A 90 -5.08 18.13 -20.02
N VAL A 91 -3.90 18.40 -20.57
CA VAL A 91 -2.78 17.44 -20.60
C VAL A 91 -2.34 17.05 -19.18
N ILE A 92 -2.22 18.02 -18.27
CA ILE A 92 -1.86 17.74 -16.86
C ILE A 92 -2.95 16.91 -16.17
N ALA A 93 -4.22 17.22 -16.42
CA ALA A 93 -5.36 16.47 -15.86
C ALA A 93 -5.37 15.01 -16.35
N LEU A 94 -5.12 14.78 -17.64
CA LEU A 94 -4.98 13.43 -18.20
C LEU A 94 -3.76 12.68 -17.64
N LEU A 95 -2.65 13.38 -17.40
CA LEU A 95 -1.46 12.81 -16.77
C LEU A 95 -1.76 12.40 -15.31
N SER A 96 -2.54 13.21 -14.60
CA SER A 96 -3.04 12.88 -13.26
C SER A 96 -3.92 11.62 -13.28
N ASP A 97 -4.85 11.50 -14.23
CA ASP A 97 -5.69 10.30 -14.40
C ASP A 97 -4.85 9.04 -14.70
N TYR A 98 -3.81 9.19 -15.54
CA TYR A 98 -2.85 8.12 -15.80
C TYR A 98 -2.14 7.66 -14.51
N HIS A 99 -1.58 8.59 -13.74
CA HIS A 99 -0.89 8.26 -12.50
C HIS A 99 -1.83 7.70 -11.42
N CYS A 100 -3.06 8.21 -11.33
CA CYS A 100 -4.11 7.65 -10.46
C CYS A 100 -4.48 6.22 -10.83
N THR A 101 -4.54 5.91 -12.13
CA THR A 101 -4.85 4.56 -12.61
C THR A 101 -3.70 3.59 -12.31
N LYS A 102 -2.46 4.01 -12.58
CA LYS A 102 -1.26 3.20 -12.26
C LYS A 102 -1.09 2.99 -10.76
N SER A 103 -1.35 4.01 -9.94
CA SER A 103 -1.25 3.89 -8.49
C SER A 103 -2.29 2.91 -7.93
N LYS A 104 -3.53 2.93 -8.44
CA LYS A 104 -4.58 1.94 -8.10
C LYS A 104 -4.20 0.53 -8.50
N GLN A 105 -3.64 0.34 -9.70
CA GLN A 105 -3.17 -0.97 -10.16
C GLN A 105 -2.10 -1.55 -9.22
N VAL A 106 -1.10 -0.73 -8.84
CA VAL A 106 -0.04 -1.13 -7.91
C VAL A 106 -0.58 -1.38 -6.50
N ASN A 107 -1.52 -0.57 -6.02
CA ASN A 107 -2.16 -0.80 -4.72
C ASN A 107 -2.92 -2.14 -4.68
N ARG A 108 -3.58 -2.52 -5.78
CA ARG A 108 -4.26 -3.82 -5.86
C ARG A 108 -3.26 -4.98 -5.77
N LEU A 109 -2.09 -4.84 -6.38
CA LEU A 109 -1.01 -5.83 -6.25
C LEU A 109 -0.53 -5.94 -4.79
N TYR A 110 -0.35 -4.81 -4.10
CA TYR A 110 0.03 -4.81 -2.68
C TYR A 110 -1.05 -5.38 -1.76
N GLN A 111 -2.32 -5.14 -2.07
CA GLN A 111 -3.44 -5.73 -1.34
C GLN A 111 -3.44 -7.27 -1.49
N ILE A 112 -3.19 -7.79 -2.69
CA ILE A 112 -3.12 -9.24 -2.93
C ILE A 112 -1.90 -9.85 -2.23
N GLN A 113 -0.74 -9.19 -2.29
CA GLN A 113 0.51 -9.76 -1.79
C GLN A 113 0.73 -9.58 -0.28
N TYR A 114 0.24 -8.47 0.28
CA TYR A 114 0.53 -8.05 1.66
C TYR A 114 -0.72 -7.67 2.47
N SER A 115 -1.92 -7.72 1.89
CA SER A 115 -3.18 -7.29 2.51
C SER A 115 -3.12 -5.85 3.05
N TYR A 116 -2.38 -4.99 2.33
CA TYR A 116 -2.12 -3.61 2.73
C TYR A 116 -2.40 -2.65 1.57
N GLU A 117 -3.01 -1.51 1.89
CA GLU A 117 -3.36 -0.46 0.93
C GLU A 117 -2.67 0.86 1.29
N ILE A 118 -2.00 1.47 0.30
CA ILE A 118 -1.27 2.72 0.50
C ILE A 118 -2.21 3.90 0.19
N MET A 119 -2.55 4.69 1.19
CA MET A 119 -3.27 5.97 1.06
C MET A 119 -4.54 5.92 0.17
N PRO A 120 -5.51 5.02 0.43
CA PRO A 120 -6.68 4.83 -0.43
C PRO A 120 -7.58 6.08 -0.51
N ARG A 121 -7.68 6.87 0.56
CA ARG A 121 -8.48 8.10 0.59
C ARG A 121 -7.91 9.18 -0.32
N ALA A 122 -6.61 9.43 -0.24
CA ALA A 122 -5.93 10.45 -1.05
C ALA A 122 -6.00 10.16 -2.55
N LEU A 123 -5.91 8.88 -2.94
CA LEU A 123 -6.06 8.49 -4.35
C LEU A 123 -7.48 8.65 -4.86
N LYS A 124 -8.49 8.39 -4.03
CA LYS A 124 -9.90 8.64 -4.39
C LYS A 124 -10.15 10.13 -4.57
N THR A 125 -9.67 10.97 -3.65
CA THR A 125 -9.83 12.43 -3.76
C THR A 125 -9.10 13.00 -4.98
N ALA A 126 -7.85 12.57 -5.23
CA ALA A 126 -7.09 13.00 -6.39
C ALA A 126 -7.78 12.61 -7.71
N ALA A 127 -8.34 11.40 -7.80
CA ALA A 127 -9.08 10.95 -8.97
C ALA A 127 -10.37 11.77 -9.19
N ILE A 128 -11.12 12.09 -8.13
CA ILE A 128 -12.31 12.95 -8.24
C ILE A 128 -11.92 14.35 -8.72
N LEU A 129 -10.85 14.91 -8.15
CA LEU A 129 -10.33 16.21 -8.54
C LEU A 129 -9.92 16.23 -10.02
N ALA A 130 -9.20 15.20 -10.47
CA ALA A 130 -8.79 15.03 -11.85
C ALA A 130 -10.00 14.98 -12.80
N ILE A 131 -11.01 14.15 -12.50
CA ILE A 131 -12.25 14.05 -13.30
C ILE A 131 -12.95 15.41 -13.43
N ILE A 132 -13.08 16.15 -12.31
CA ILE A 132 -13.70 17.48 -12.31
C ILE A 132 -12.88 18.44 -13.18
N THR A 133 -11.55 18.46 -13.03
CA THR A 133 -10.69 19.34 -13.82
C THR A 133 -10.69 19.00 -15.30
N THR A 134 -10.69 17.71 -15.66
CA THR A 134 -10.76 17.25 -17.04
C THR A 134 -12.08 17.69 -17.66
N PHE A 135 -13.21 17.49 -16.98
CA PHE A 135 -14.52 17.91 -17.47
C PHE A 135 -14.62 19.44 -17.64
N ALA A 136 -14.13 20.21 -16.67
CA ALA A 136 -14.11 21.66 -16.75
C ALA A 136 -13.21 22.15 -17.90
N ALA A 137 -12.03 21.55 -18.08
CA ALA A 137 -11.10 21.90 -19.14
C ALA A 137 -11.66 21.56 -20.53
N THR A 138 -12.26 20.37 -20.72
CA THR A 138 -12.87 20.00 -22.00
C THR A 138 -14.08 20.87 -22.32
N PHE A 139 -14.95 21.13 -21.35
CA PHE A 139 -16.09 22.05 -21.52
C PHE A 139 -15.62 23.45 -21.91
N SER A 140 -14.59 23.98 -21.23
CA SER A 140 -14.03 25.29 -21.55
C SER A 140 -13.35 25.38 -22.92
N ILE A 141 -12.90 24.26 -23.50
CA ILE A 141 -12.32 24.23 -24.85
C ILE A 141 -13.41 24.13 -25.92
N ILE A 142 -14.47 23.37 -25.67
CA ILE A 142 -15.54 23.11 -26.66
C ILE A 142 -16.52 24.28 -26.77
N PHE A 143 -16.81 24.97 -25.66
CA PHE A 143 -17.86 25.99 -25.57
C PHE A 143 -17.35 27.44 -25.53
N ILE A 144 -16.10 27.68 -25.95
CA ILE A 144 -15.50 29.02 -26.15
C ILE A 144 -15.14 29.18 -27.62
#